data_AF-A0A7C7G5F0-F1
#
_entry.id   AF-A0A7C7G5F0-F1
#
_cell.length_a   1.000
_cell.length_b   1.000
_cell.length_c   1.000
_cell.angle_alpha   90.00
_cell.angle_beta   90.00
_cell.angle_gamma   90.00
#
_symmetry.space_group_name_H-M   'P 1'
#
loop_
_entity.id
_entity.type
_entity.pdbx_description
1 polymer ?
#
loop_
_entity_poly.entity_id
_entity_poly.type
_entity_poly.pdbx_seq_one_letter_code
_entity_poly.pdbx_strand_id
1 'polypeptide(L)'
;MSFLNLKDIAGPTIIIDATLTDAGRRYMAQGNFTVAKFALGDDEIDYELVSGDLNGNGGTPTLTNADTTPLLEASSRQNANINYGLMDHERKDLFYIPILKINNKQQDSALPQTSSLDPGPTDVTPEVYYLSVNDETTKKLKNTVGFSAGNILESNVVEKTKIIIESGIDLSPTGSYKEFLDASGPNPLAISGKRTAADREAFILQTELLDNAFYVYCDNRFVTNILIPSRESKFANNIGGNSTVNFETLNFAEPISDPTYIENFSTFYAPAIANLVYNRGPSQDLDISVICGPRGSAVAINLKIDPMLTATSAGDVNYKYSTYGTTSTLLFGGSDKYDYIDTALYIEGITSAARLSIPIRIIRYAGT
;
A
#
# COMPACT_ATOMS: atom_id res chain seq x y z
N MET A 1 14.60 13.30 8.01
CA MET A 1 15.53 12.27 7.51
C MET A 1 16.69 12.95 6.81
N SER A 2 17.91 12.49 7.09
CA SER A 2 19.13 12.86 6.35
C SER A 2 19.53 11.69 5.48
N PHE A 3 19.99 11.95 4.25
CA PHE A 3 20.23 10.91 3.25
C PHE A 3 21.68 10.38 3.27
N LEU A 4 21.76 9.06 3.12
CA LEU A 4 22.91 8.17 3.20
C LEU A 4 23.71 8.04 1.90
N ASN A 5 25.02 8.29 1.79
CA ASN A 5 25.82 7.68 0.72
C ASN A 5 27.10 7.03 1.29
N LEU A 6 27.35 5.77 0.94
CA LEU A 6 28.47 4.95 1.41
C LEU A 6 29.58 4.99 0.35
N LYS A 7 30.68 5.71 0.63
CA LYS A 7 31.71 5.99 -0.40
C LYS A 7 32.97 5.11 -0.37
N ASP A 8 33.23 4.30 0.66
CA ASP A 8 34.39 3.40 0.67
C ASP A 8 34.27 2.32 1.76
N ILE A 9 34.53 1.05 1.41
CA ILE A 9 34.75 -0.04 2.36
C ILE A 9 36.23 -0.39 2.33
N ALA A 10 37.05 0.42 3.00
CA ALA A 10 38.46 0.11 3.27
C ALA A 10 38.66 -0.02 4.79
N GLY A 11 38.19 -1.13 5.37
CA GLY A 11 38.39 -1.49 6.79
C GLY A 11 37.09 -1.66 7.60
N PRO A 12 37.18 -1.90 8.93
CA PRO A 12 36.01 -2.09 9.82
C PRO A 12 35.24 -0.79 10.13
N THR A 13 35.49 0.27 9.37
CA THR A 13 34.95 1.61 9.63
C THR A 13 33.97 1.98 8.53
N ILE A 14 32.74 2.32 8.93
CA ILE A 14 31.72 2.85 8.04
C ILE A 14 31.85 4.38 8.04
N ILE A 15 32.14 4.96 6.88
CA ILE A 15 32.14 6.43 6.69
C ILE A 15 30.80 6.82 6.08
N ILE A 16 30.13 7.77 6.72
CA ILE A 16 28.81 8.24 6.34
C ILE A 16 28.95 9.68 5.83
N ASP A 17 28.55 9.90 4.57
CA ASP A 17 28.31 11.25 4.05
C ASP A 17 26.80 11.52 4.05
N ALA A 18 26.37 12.61 4.69
CA ALA A 18 24.95 12.91 4.88
C ALA A 18 24.63 14.40 4.94
N THR A 19 23.50 14.79 4.36
CA THR A 19 22.93 16.13 4.46
C THR A 19 21.84 16.19 5.54
N LEU A 20 22.00 17.08 6.51
CA LEU A 20 21.04 17.24 7.61
C LEU A 20 19.85 18.12 7.22
N THR A 21 18.66 17.82 7.75
CA THR A 21 17.50 18.74 7.69
C THR A 21 17.75 19.99 8.54
N ASP A 22 16.89 21.01 8.44
CA ASP A 22 16.99 22.20 9.30
C ASP A 22 16.94 21.85 10.80
N ALA A 23 16.07 20.91 11.19
CA ALA A 23 16.03 20.39 12.54
C ALA A 23 17.34 19.69 12.93
N GLY A 24 17.90 18.86 12.03
CA GLY A 24 19.19 18.20 12.24
C GLY A 24 20.35 19.20 12.41
N ARG A 25 20.43 20.21 11.54
CA ARG A 25 21.41 21.30 11.64
C ARG A 25 21.27 22.07 12.94
N ARG A 26 20.03 22.33 13.40
CA ARG A 26 19.76 22.99 14.68
C ARG A 26 20.26 22.16 15.86
N TYR A 27 19.99 20.85 15.89
CA TYR A 27 20.50 19.97 16.94
C TYR A 27 22.02 19.85 16.93
N MET A 28 22.62 19.82 15.73
CA MET A 28 24.07 19.80 15.57
C MET A 28 24.72 21.10 16.08
N ALA A 29 24.14 22.26 15.76
CA ALA A 29 24.59 23.56 16.25
C ALA A 29 24.46 23.70 17.78
N GLN A 30 23.47 23.03 18.39
CA GLN A 30 23.29 22.96 19.83
C GLN A 30 24.23 21.96 20.53
N GLY A 31 25.00 21.17 19.76
CA GLY A 31 25.88 20.13 20.30
C GLY A 31 25.15 18.90 20.84
N ASN A 32 23.85 18.75 20.57
CA ASN A 32 23.02 17.64 21.06
C ASN A 32 22.57 16.73 19.91
N PHE A 33 23.45 16.49 18.94
CA PHE A 33 23.15 15.64 17.79
C PHE A 33 23.72 14.25 17.98
N THR A 34 22.84 13.26 17.96
CA THR A 34 23.18 11.83 17.99
C THR A 34 22.38 11.12 16.92
N VAL A 35 23.07 10.31 16.10
CA VAL A 35 22.40 9.40 15.16
C VAL A 35 21.85 8.23 15.97
N ALA A 36 20.52 8.20 16.16
CA ALA A 36 19.86 7.15 16.94
C ALA A 36 19.53 5.90 16.11
N LYS A 37 19.20 6.09 14.83
CA LYS A 37 18.81 5.03 13.89
C LYS A 37 19.20 5.43 12.48
N PHE A 38 19.49 4.45 11.64
CA PHE A 38 19.65 4.60 10.20
C PHE A 38 18.96 3.41 9.51
N ALA A 39 18.60 3.60 8.25
CA ALA A 39 18.10 2.54 7.38
C ALA A 39 18.93 2.57 6.09
N LEU A 40 19.17 1.40 5.52
CA LEU A 40 19.81 1.26 4.21
C LEU A 40 18.73 1.01 3.17
N GLY A 41 18.93 1.51 1.97
CA GLY A 41 18.05 1.30 0.82
C GLY A 41 18.85 0.79 -0.37
N ASP A 42 18.13 0.37 -1.40
CA ASP A 42 18.69 -0.12 -2.65
C ASP A 42 17.87 0.42 -3.84
N ASP A 43 17.53 1.71 -3.75
CA ASP A 43 16.77 2.42 -4.78
C ASP A 43 17.63 2.74 -6.01
N GLU A 44 18.95 2.59 -5.91
CA GLU A 44 19.92 2.89 -6.97
C GLU A 44 20.00 1.80 -8.05
N ILE A 45 19.62 0.56 -7.72
CA ILE A 45 19.77 -0.58 -8.62
C ILE A 45 18.43 -0.91 -9.29
N ASP A 46 18.37 -0.67 -10.60
CA ASP A 46 17.30 -1.20 -11.43
C ASP A 46 17.61 -2.67 -11.79
N TYR A 47 17.00 -3.58 -11.02
CA TYR A 47 17.13 -5.02 -11.20
C TYR A 47 16.56 -5.52 -12.54
N GLU A 48 15.76 -4.73 -13.25
CA GLU A 48 15.26 -5.07 -14.58
C GLU A 48 16.38 -5.05 -15.64
N LEU A 49 17.49 -4.35 -15.36
CA LEU A 49 18.63 -4.24 -16.26
C LEU A 49 19.61 -5.42 -16.13
N VAL A 50 19.36 -6.37 -15.23
CA VAL A 50 20.16 -7.59 -15.12
C VAL A 50 19.95 -8.44 -16.39
N SER A 51 21.02 -8.70 -17.13
CA SER A 51 21.03 -9.66 -18.24
C SER A 51 21.99 -10.81 -17.95
N GLY A 52 21.58 -12.01 -18.37
CA GLY A 52 22.33 -13.24 -18.14
C GLY A 52 21.42 -14.43 -17.87
N ASP A 53 22.00 -15.63 -17.84
CA ASP A 53 21.25 -16.85 -17.56
C ASP A 53 20.91 -16.94 -16.07
N LEU A 54 19.73 -16.42 -15.70
CA LEU A 54 19.20 -16.45 -14.32
C LEU A 54 18.83 -17.86 -13.85
N ASN A 55 18.88 -18.86 -14.74
CA ASN A 55 18.46 -20.23 -14.47
C ASN A 55 19.57 -21.13 -13.88
N GLY A 56 20.68 -20.56 -13.42
CA GLY A 56 21.73 -21.31 -12.72
C GLY A 56 22.60 -22.20 -13.62
N ASN A 57 22.53 -22.06 -14.94
CA ASN A 57 23.37 -22.78 -15.91
C ASN A 57 24.79 -22.15 -16.06
N GLY A 58 25.37 -21.68 -14.96
CA GLY A 58 26.77 -21.24 -14.90
C GLY A 58 27.07 -19.86 -15.52
N GLY A 59 26.06 -19.11 -15.99
CA GLY A 59 26.21 -17.70 -16.33
C GLY A 59 26.21 -16.84 -15.07
N THR A 60 27.22 -15.99 -14.89
CA THR A 60 27.16 -14.96 -13.82
C THR A 60 26.16 -13.89 -14.25
N PRO A 61 25.10 -13.58 -13.48
CA PRO A 61 24.22 -12.48 -13.81
C PRO A 61 25.02 -11.18 -13.84
N THR A 62 24.92 -10.44 -14.93
CA THR A 62 25.61 -9.16 -15.10
C THR A 62 24.58 -8.05 -15.21
N LEU A 63 24.77 -6.98 -14.43
CA LEU A 63 24.00 -5.75 -14.60
C LEU A 63 24.41 -5.10 -15.92
N THR A 64 23.49 -5.04 -16.86
CA THR A 64 23.72 -4.36 -18.14
C THR A 64 23.78 -2.87 -17.84
N ASN A 65 24.95 -2.26 -18.04
CA ASN A 65 25.21 -0.84 -17.74
C ASN A 65 25.30 -0.48 -16.25
N ALA A 66 25.88 -1.36 -15.42
CA ALA A 66 26.24 -1.04 -14.03
C ALA A 66 27.05 0.27 -13.91
N ASP A 67 27.87 0.60 -14.91
CA ASP A 67 28.66 1.84 -14.94
C ASP A 67 27.83 3.12 -15.14
N THR A 68 26.54 2.99 -15.48
CA THR A 68 25.64 4.13 -15.73
C THR A 68 24.43 4.18 -14.78
N THR A 69 24.30 3.24 -13.83
CA THR A 69 23.25 3.37 -12.80
C THR A 69 23.52 4.65 -12.00
N PRO A 70 22.57 5.60 -11.96
CA PRO A 70 22.80 6.89 -11.32
C PRO A 70 23.03 6.68 -9.82
N LEU A 71 24.24 6.98 -9.35
CA LEU A 71 24.52 7.00 -7.91
C LEU A 71 23.80 8.20 -7.30
N LEU A 72 22.81 7.94 -6.43
CA LEU A 72 22.04 9.00 -5.80
C LEU A 72 22.90 9.76 -4.78
N GLU A 73 22.89 11.09 -4.87
CA GLU A 73 23.55 11.96 -3.90
C GLU A 73 22.64 12.24 -2.69
N ALA A 74 23.24 12.55 -1.53
CA ALA A 74 22.50 12.88 -0.32
C ALA A 74 21.70 14.19 -0.49
N SER A 75 20.40 14.09 -0.74
CA SER A 75 19.53 15.25 -0.96
C SER A 75 18.86 15.73 0.33
N SER A 76 18.79 17.04 0.59
CA SER A 76 18.07 17.56 1.77
C SER A 76 16.56 17.76 1.54
N ARG A 77 16.01 17.29 0.41
CA ARG A 77 14.60 17.48 0.05
C ARG A 77 13.70 16.55 0.87
N GLN A 78 12.54 17.05 1.29
CA GLN A 78 11.58 16.34 2.14
C GLN A 78 11.00 15.05 1.54
N ASN A 79 11.04 14.90 0.20
CA ASN A 79 10.51 13.74 -0.52
C ASN A 79 11.61 12.81 -1.06
N ALA A 80 12.87 12.97 -0.65
CA ALA A 80 13.95 12.11 -1.15
C ALA A 80 14.00 10.73 -0.49
N ASN A 81 12.88 10.20 0.05
CA ASN A 81 12.86 9.01 0.90
C ASN A 81 13.36 7.73 0.21
N ILE A 82 13.97 6.84 1.01
CA ILE A 82 14.21 5.46 0.61
C ILE A 82 12.86 4.79 0.34
N ASN A 83 12.63 4.32 -0.88
CA ASN A 83 11.41 3.61 -1.29
C ASN A 83 11.53 2.12 -0.98
N TYR A 84 12.69 1.53 -1.23
CA TYR A 84 13.02 0.12 -1.01
C TYR A 84 14.12 0.01 0.05
N GLY A 85 13.70 -0.08 1.31
CA GLY A 85 14.61 -0.35 2.42
C GLY A 85 15.12 -1.79 2.39
N LEU A 86 16.40 -2.00 2.71
CA LEU A 86 16.95 -3.33 2.90
C LEU A 86 16.33 -3.98 4.14
N MET A 87 15.85 -5.21 3.97
CA MET A 87 15.27 -6.04 5.04
C MET A 87 16.23 -7.16 5.40
N ASP A 88 16.34 -7.45 6.70
CA ASP A 88 17.13 -8.57 7.19
C ASP A 88 16.21 -9.75 7.52
N HIS A 89 16.60 -10.94 7.05
CA HIS A 89 15.92 -12.18 7.36
C HIS A 89 16.96 -13.18 7.88
N GLU A 90 16.70 -13.76 9.06
CA GLU A 90 17.60 -14.78 9.62
C GLU A 90 17.70 -16.04 8.73
N ARG A 91 16.66 -16.28 7.92
CA ARG A 91 16.56 -17.40 6.99
C ARG A 91 17.30 -17.12 5.68
N LYS A 92 18.22 -18.01 5.33
CA LYS A 92 19.02 -17.96 4.10
C LYS A 92 18.42 -18.73 2.92
N ASP A 93 17.28 -19.37 3.13
CA ASP A 93 16.58 -20.22 2.15
C ASP A 93 15.36 -19.53 1.53
N LEU A 94 15.13 -18.26 1.84
CA LEU A 94 14.05 -17.46 1.26
C LEU A 94 14.46 -16.96 -0.14
N PHE A 95 13.79 -17.47 -1.17
CA PHE A 95 13.93 -16.98 -2.55
C PHE A 95 12.87 -15.94 -2.92
N TYR A 96 11.75 -15.91 -2.20
CA TYR A 96 10.62 -15.01 -2.44
C TYR A 96 10.10 -14.46 -1.12
N ILE A 97 9.69 -13.20 -1.12
CA ILE A 97 9.03 -12.54 0.00
C ILE A 97 7.60 -12.14 -0.39
N PRO A 98 6.65 -12.14 0.55
CA PRO A 98 5.31 -11.65 0.28
C PRO A 98 5.33 -10.16 -0.09
N ILE A 99 4.37 -9.77 -0.92
CA ILE A 99 4.04 -8.38 -1.18
C ILE A 99 2.59 -8.12 -0.78
N LEU A 100 2.27 -6.85 -0.57
CA LEU A 100 0.90 -6.40 -0.33
C LEU A 100 0.31 -5.81 -1.61
N LYS A 101 -0.91 -6.21 -1.97
CA LYS A 101 -1.66 -5.65 -3.09
C LYS A 101 -3.09 -5.31 -2.70
N ILE A 102 -3.60 -4.20 -3.23
CA ILE A 102 -5.02 -3.86 -3.07
C ILE A 102 -5.84 -4.71 -4.03
N ASN A 103 -6.88 -5.35 -3.51
CA ASN A 103 -7.86 -6.07 -4.28
C ASN A 103 -9.06 -5.17 -4.59
N ASN A 104 -9.22 -4.85 -5.87
CA ASN A 104 -10.33 -4.06 -6.41
C ASN A 104 -11.35 -4.92 -7.20
N LYS A 105 -11.24 -6.26 -7.11
CA LYS A 105 -12.08 -7.21 -7.88
C LYS A 105 -13.36 -7.59 -7.17
N GLN A 106 -13.46 -7.39 -5.86
CA GLN A 106 -14.67 -7.70 -5.10
C GLN A 106 -15.70 -6.58 -5.27
N GLN A 107 -16.99 -6.94 -5.23
CA GLN A 107 -18.09 -6.00 -5.39
C GLN A 107 -18.04 -4.83 -4.40
N ASP A 108 -17.65 -5.10 -3.14
CA ASP A 108 -17.55 -4.09 -2.09
C ASP A 108 -16.16 -3.43 -2.01
N SER A 109 -15.28 -3.65 -2.99
CA SER A 109 -13.94 -3.05 -2.97
C SER A 109 -14.05 -1.56 -3.28
N ALA A 110 -13.35 -0.74 -2.49
CA ALA A 110 -13.11 0.64 -2.87
C ALA A 110 -12.33 0.67 -4.19
N LEU A 111 -12.67 1.59 -5.08
CA LEU A 111 -11.95 1.81 -6.32
C LEU A 111 -11.16 3.12 -6.22
N PRO A 112 -9.86 3.11 -6.54
CA PRO A 112 -9.12 4.35 -6.60
C PRO A 112 -9.64 5.15 -7.80
N GLN A 113 -9.55 6.47 -7.71
CA GLN A 113 -10.02 7.39 -8.74
C GLN A 113 -8.88 8.29 -9.17
N THR A 114 -8.77 8.50 -10.48
CA THR A 114 -7.88 9.52 -11.03
C THR A 114 -8.55 10.87 -10.88
N SER A 115 -7.82 11.87 -10.36
CA SER A 115 -8.34 13.25 -10.31
C SER A 115 -8.42 13.81 -11.72
N SER A 116 -9.59 13.77 -12.34
CA SER A 116 -9.78 14.05 -13.77
C SER A 116 -9.79 15.55 -14.16
N LEU A 117 -9.26 16.46 -13.32
CA LEU A 117 -9.31 17.90 -13.60
C LEU A 117 -7.98 18.65 -13.74
N ASP A 118 -6.84 17.98 -13.79
CA ASP A 118 -5.64 18.64 -14.34
C ASP A 118 -4.70 17.62 -15.00
N PRO A 119 -4.98 17.16 -16.23
CA PRO A 119 -3.98 16.45 -17.01
C PRO A 119 -3.08 17.51 -17.65
N GLY A 120 -2.04 17.93 -16.93
CA GLY A 120 -0.82 18.32 -17.60
C GLY A 120 -0.41 17.18 -18.55
N PRO A 121 0.11 17.45 -19.76
CA PRO A 121 0.27 16.46 -20.83
C PRO A 121 1.25 15.31 -20.53
N THR A 122 1.82 15.25 -19.32
CA THR A 122 2.83 14.25 -18.90
C THR A 122 2.62 13.72 -17.48
N ASP A 123 1.60 14.16 -16.74
CA ASP A 123 1.47 13.82 -15.32
C ASP A 123 0.63 12.55 -15.14
N VAL A 124 1.29 11.49 -14.68
CA VAL A 124 0.63 10.31 -14.11
C VAL A 124 -0.16 10.78 -12.90
N THR A 125 -1.45 11.07 -13.05
CA THR A 125 -2.28 11.50 -11.91
C THR A 125 -2.31 10.36 -10.89
N PRO A 126 -1.86 10.57 -9.64
CA PRO A 126 -1.88 9.50 -8.65
C PRO A 126 -3.32 9.07 -8.40
N GLU A 127 -3.55 7.76 -8.35
CA GLU A 127 -4.87 7.24 -8.04
C GLU A 127 -5.12 7.41 -6.53
N VAL A 128 -6.28 7.97 -6.16
CA VAL A 128 -6.61 8.29 -4.76
C VAL A 128 -7.93 7.65 -4.36
N TYR A 129 -8.00 7.13 -3.14
CA TYR A 129 -9.24 6.63 -2.55
C TYR A 129 -10.00 7.76 -1.86
N TYR A 130 -11.26 7.95 -2.23
CA TYR A 130 -12.11 8.97 -1.62
C TYR A 130 -12.82 8.41 -0.39
N LEU A 131 -12.73 9.13 0.73
CA LEU A 131 -13.45 8.86 1.98
C LEU A 131 -14.43 10.00 2.26
N SER A 132 -15.71 9.72 2.05
CA SER A 132 -16.79 10.66 2.32
C SER A 132 -17.05 10.79 3.83
N VAL A 133 -17.15 12.03 4.29
CA VAL A 133 -17.31 12.34 5.73
C VAL A 133 -18.73 12.24 6.25
N ASN A 134 -19.74 12.34 5.38
CA ASN A 134 -21.16 12.28 5.73
C ASN A 134 -22.04 11.89 4.53
N ASP A 135 -23.30 11.56 4.81
CA ASP A 135 -24.28 11.12 3.81
C ASP A 135 -24.53 12.12 2.68
N GLU A 136 -24.51 13.42 2.98
CA GLU A 136 -24.68 14.48 1.96
C GLU A 136 -23.55 14.41 0.93
N THR A 137 -22.32 14.35 1.42
CA THR A 137 -21.13 14.22 0.58
C THR A 137 -21.15 12.91 -0.20
N THR A 138 -21.50 11.80 0.45
CA THR A 138 -21.64 10.50 -0.23
C THR A 138 -22.63 10.56 -1.39
N LYS A 139 -23.80 11.17 -1.18
CA LYS A 139 -24.82 11.32 -2.24
C LYS A 139 -24.31 12.18 -3.38
N LYS A 140 -23.63 13.29 -3.08
CA LYS A 140 -23.05 14.19 -4.08
C LYS A 140 -21.98 13.50 -4.92
N LEU A 141 -21.07 12.78 -4.26
CA LEU A 141 -20.03 12.04 -4.96
C LEU A 141 -20.60 10.93 -5.82
N LYS A 142 -21.53 10.10 -5.33
CA LYS A 142 -22.13 9.01 -6.14
C LYS A 142 -22.86 9.51 -7.39
N ASN A 143 -23.34 10.75 -7.39
CA ASN A 143 -23.98 11.39 -8.54
C ASN A 143 -22.98 12.08 -9.49
N THR A 144 -21.71 12.15 -9.11
CA THR A 144 -20.65 12.79 -9.89
C THR A 144 -20.13 11.83 -10.98
N VAL A 145 -19.90 12.37 -12.19
CA VAL A 145 -19.31 11.63 -13.33
C VAL A 145 -17.94 11.09 -12.92
N GLY A 146 -17.80 9.77 -12.86
CA GLY A 146 -16.59 9.06 -12.39
C GLY A 146 -16.84 8.12 -11.21
N PHE A 147 -17.86 8.39 -10.41
CA PHE A 147 -18.15 7.67 -9.16
C PHE A 147 -19.41 6.77 -9.21
N SER A 148 -19.99 6.60 -10.40
CA SER A 148 -21.31 5.97 -10.62
C SER A 148 -21.46 4.51 -10.17
N ALA A 149 -20.40 3.88 -9.65
CA ALA A 149 -20.36 2.48 -9.23
C ALA A 149 -20.46 2.25 -7.71
N GLY A 150 -20.62 3.29 -6.88
CA GLY A 150 -20.85 3.10 -5.44
C GLY A 150 -19.62 2.75 -4.59
N ASN A 151 -18.44 2.62 -5.20
CA ASN A 151 -17.20 2.14 -4.57
C ASN A 151 -16.36 3.25 -3.93
N ILE A 152 -17.02 4.18 -3.24
CA ILE A 152 -16.40 5.21 -2.40
C ILE A 152 -16.44 4.74 -0.95
N LEU A 153 -15.41 5.07 -0.18
CA LEU A 153 -15.42 4.82 1.25
C LEU A 153 -16.37 5.80 1.96
N GLU A 154 -17.13 5.27 2.91
CA GLU A 154 -18.02 6.05 3.77
C GLU A 154 -17.50 5.92 5.19
N SER A 155 -17.26 7.06 5.86
CA SER A 155 -16.76 7.07 7.23
C SER A 155 -17.69 6.32 8.17
N ASN A 156 -17.12 5.47 9.04
CA ASN A 156 -17.83 4.75 10.09
C ASN A 156 -18.94 3.80 9.56
N VAL A 157 -18.74 3.22 8.37
CA VAL A 157 -19.67 2.26 7.78
C VAL A 157 -19.10 0.84 7.81
N VAL A 158 -19.84 -0.08 8.41
CA VAL A 158 -19.36 -1.44 8.75
C VAL A 158 -19.68 -2.52 7.72
N GLU A 159 -20.57 -2.25 6.76
CA GLU A 159 -21.08 -3.27 5.82
C GLU A 159 -20.82 -2.96 4.34
N LYS A 160 -20.54 -1.70 3.98
CA LYS A 160 -20.42 -1.27 2.59
C LYS A 160 -18.97 -1.38 2.08
N THR A 161 -18.59 -0.43 1.25
CA THR A 161 -17.28 -0.29 0.61
C THR A 161 -16.14 -0.34 1.62
N LYS A 162 -15.11 -1.10 1.28
CA LYS A 162 -13.93 -1.37 2.10
C LYS A 162 -12.70 -1.51 1.21
N ILE A 163 -11.53 -1.17 1.73
CA ILE A 163 -10.26 -1.42 1.05
C ILE A 163 -9.85 -2.85 1.39
N ILE A 164 -9.75 -3.72 0.39
CA ILE A 164 -9.33 -5.11 0.58
C ILE A 164 -7.86 -5.20 0.20
N ILE A 165 -7.06 -5.80 1.07
CA ILE A 165 -5.61 -5.92 0.90
C ILE A 165 -5.26 -7.39 1.03
N GLU A 166 -4.46 -7.89 0.10
CA GLU A 166 -3.95 -9.25 0.11
C GLU A 166 -2.43 -9.26 0.28
N SER A 167 -1.95 -10.21 1.08
CA SER A 167 -0.54 -10.58 1.20
C SER A 167 -0.30 -11.91 0.50
N GLY A 168 0.82 -12.03 -0.20
CA GLY A 168 1.30 -13.28 -0.77
C GLY A 168 2.47 -13.09 -1.71
N ILE A 169 3.03 -14.19 -2.19
CA ILE A 169 4.08 -14.15 -3.21
C ILE A 169 3.39 -13.94 -4.55
N ASP A 170 3.67 -12.81 -5.17
CA ASP A 170 3.12 -12.49 -6.47
C ASP A 170 4.12 -12.80 -7.56
N LEU A 171 3.71 -13.67 -8.48
CA LEU A 171 4.48 -14.04 -9.65
C LEU A 171 3.83 -13.44 -10.91
N SER A 172 3.04 -12.36 -10.76
CA SER A 172 2.45 -11.69 -11.91
C SER A 172 3.57 -11.17 -12.82
N PRO A 173 3.42 -11.29 -14.15
CA PRO A 173 4.38 -10.71 -15.08
C PRO A 173 4.14 -9.21 -15.13
N THR A 174 4.60 -8.47 -14.12
CA THR A 174 4.61 -7.01 -14.15
C THR A 174 5.77 -6.50 -13.31
N GLY A 175 6.82 -6.06 -14.01
CA GLY A 175 8.17 -5.79 -13.49
C GLY A 175 9.18 -6.79 -14.09
N SER A 176 9.63 -6.54 -15.32
CA SER A 176 10.58 -7.27 -16.20
C SER A 176 10.72 -8.81 -16.23
N TYR A 177 9.91 -9.59 -15.52
CA TYR A 177 9.79 -11.04 -15.74
C TYR A 177 8.81 -11.33 -16.89
N LYS A 178 9.25 -10.97 -18.11
CA LYS A 178 8.57 -11.22 -19.38
C LYS A 178 8.95 -12.58 -20.01
N GLU A 179 9.59 -13.48 -19.27
CA GLU A 179 10.16 -14.73 -19.80
C GLU A 179 9.27 -15.98 -19.68
N PHE A 180 7.98 -15.82 -19.36
CA PHE A 180 7.01 -16.92 -19.53
C PHE A 180 6.07 -16.72 -20.73
N LEU A 181 6.53 -15.98 -21.75
CA LEU A 181 5.88 -15.87 -23.05
C LEU A 181 6.44 -16.95 -23.99
N ASP A 182 5.70 -18.04 -24.18
CA ASP A 182 5.86 -18.80 -25.43
C ASP A 182 5.34 -17.95 -26.60
N ALA A 183 5.84 -18.20 -27.81
CA ALA A 183 5.57 -17.40 -29.01
C ALA A 183 4.11 -17.45 -29.52
N SER A 184 3.15 -18.01 -28.76
CA SER A 184 1.75 -18.17 -29.16
C SER A 184 0.76 -17.23 -28.47
N GLY A 185 1.21 -16.29 -27.64
CA GLY A 185 0.36 -15.29 -26.97
C GLY A 185 0.53 -15.32 -25.45
N PRO A 186 -0.17 -14.46 -24.68
CA PRO A 186 -0.07 -14.49 -23.23
C PRO A 186 -0.54 -15.86 -22.76
N ASN A 187 0.38 -16.67 -22.25
CA ASN A 187 0.07 -17.95 -21.64
C ASN A 187 -0.01 -17.77 -20.12
N PRO A 188 -1.18 -17.44 -19.54
CA PRO A 188 -1.36 -17.40 -18.08
C PRO A 188 -1.14 -18.77 -17.41
N LEU A 189 -0.82 -19.84 -18.16
CA LEU A 189 -0.64 -21.20 -17.65
C LEU A 189 0.75 -21.50 -17.08
N ALA A 190 1.81 -20.73 -17.37
CA ALA A 190 3.13 -21.01 -16.78
C ALA A 190 3.16 -20.72 -15.25
N ILE A 191 2.36 -19.76 -14.77
CA ILE A 191 2.20 -19.44 -13.34
C ILE A 191 1.10 -20.30 -12.68
N SER A 192 0.30 -21.02 -13.47
CA SER A 192 -0.82 -21.86 -13.01
C SER A 192 -0.40 -22.90 -11.97
N GLY A 193 0.87 -23.34 -12.02
CA GLY A 193 1.42 -24.35 -11.11
C GLY A 193 1.83 -23.85 -9.72
N LYS A 194 1.74 -22.55 -9.41
CA LYS A 194 2.14 -21.98 -8.11
C LYS A 194 1.00 -21.36 -7.30
N ARG A 195 -0.25 -21.62 -7.69
CA ARG A 195 -1.48 -21.05 -7.07
C ARG A 195 -2.33 -22.13 -6.39
N THR A 196 -1.72 -23.24 -5.99
CA THR A 196 -2.42 -24.37 -5.35
C THR A 196 -2.26 -24.36 -3.82
N ALA A 197 -3.02 -25.21 -3.12
CA ALA A 197 -2.87 -25.38 -1.67
C ALA A 197 -1.49 -25.91 -1.28
N ALA A 198 -0.89 -26.78 -2.11
CA ALA A 198 0.45 -27.30 -1.87
C ALA A 198 1.52 -26.19 -1.99
N ASP A 199 1.34 -25.24 -2.91
CA ASP A 199 2.27 -24.12 -3.05
C ASP A 199 2.17 -23.15 -1.87
N ARG A 200 0.95 -22.86 -1.40
CA ARG A 200 0.75 -22.07 -0.18
C ARG A 200 1.47 -22.71 1.01
N GLU A 201 1.34 -24.02 1.18
CA GLU A 201 2.04 -24.76 2.23
C GLU A 201 3.56 -24.57 2.11
N ALA A 202 4.12 -24.82 0.93
CA ALA A 202 5.56 -24.81 0.70
C ALA A 202 6.19 -23.40 0.82
N PHE A 203 5.54 -22.37 0.26
CA PHE A 203 6.16 -21.05 0.09
C PHE A 203 5.71 -19.99 1.09
N ILE A 204 4.62 -20.22 1.83
CA ILE A 204 4.11 -19.26 2.83
C ILE A 204 4.14 -19.87 4.24
N LEU A 205 3.66 -21.10 4.40
CA LEU A 205 3.51 -21.70 5.74
C LEU A 205 4.84 -22.27 6.26
N GLN A 206 5.52 -23.10 5.46
CA GLN A 206 6.81 -23.70 5.84
C GLN A 206 7.96 -22.69 5.87
N THR A 207 7.80 -21.58 5.14
CA THR A 207 8.73 -20.45 5.17
C THR A 207 8.44 -19.47 6.31
N GLU A 208 7.36 -19.68 7.06
CA GLU A 208 6.90 -18.81 8.15
C GLU A 208 6.67 -17.36 7.70
N LEU A 209 6.20 -17.16 6.46
CA LEU A 209 5.93 -15.86 5.86
C LEU A 209 4.45 -15.45 5.93
N LEU A 210 3.62 -16.20 6.68
CA LEU A 210 2.21 -15.90 6.82
C LEU A 210 1.98 -14.67 7.70
N ASP A 211 1.44 -13.60 7.12
CA ASP A 211 0.93 -12.45 7.86
C ASP A 211 -0.42 -12.78 8.51
N ASN A 212 -0.43 -13.13 9.79
CA ASN A 212 -1.69 -13.36 10.54
C ASN A 212 -2.40 -12.06 10.93
N ALA A 213 -1.70 -10.93 10.84
CA ALA A 213 -2.22 -9.61 11.08
C ALA A 213 -1.33 -8.55 10.42
N PHE A 214 -1.86 -7.34 10.32
CA PHE A 214 -1.20 -6.18 9.77
C PHE A 214 -1.16 -5.06 10.79
N TYR A 215 -0.08 -4.28 10.77
CA TYR A 215 -0.08 -2.94 11.36
C TYR A 215 -0.65 -1.95 10.36
N VAL A 216 -1.57 -1.12 10.83
CA VAL A 216 -2.21 -0.08 10.05
C VAL A 216 -1.90 1.26 10.70
N TYR A 217 -1.17 2.11 10.00
CA TYR A 217 -0.81 3.43 10.48
C TYR A 217 -1.71 4.48 9.81
N CYS A 218 -2.39 5.26 10.65
CA CYS A 218 -3.31 6.31 10.21
C CYS A 218 -2.98 7.65 10.87
N ASP A 219 -3.17 8.75 10.17
CA ASP A 219 -3.04 10.10 10.74
C ASP A 219 -4.08 10.34 11.83
N ASN A 220 -3.62 10.44 13.08
CA ASN A 220 -4.46 10.51 14.27
C ASN A 220 -5.12 11.88 14.46
N ARG A 221 -4.78 12.87 13.62
CA ARG A 221 -5.47 14.16 13.58
C ARG A 221 -6.81 14.04 12.89
N PHE A 222 -6.99 13.05 12.01
CA PHE A 222 -8.18 12.91 11.17
C PHE A 222 -8.90 11.58 11.34
N VAL A 223 -8.16 10.49 11.60
CA VAL A 223 -8.71 9.14 11.78
C VAL A 223 -8.74 8.80 13.26
N THR A 224 -9.93 8.46 13.77
CA THR A 224 -10.14 8.09 15.18
C THR A 224 -10.12 6.59 15.41
N ASN A 225 -10.49 5.79 14.40
CA ASN A 225 -10.39 4.33 14.44
C ASN A 225 -10.41 3.75 13.01
N ILE A 226 -10.06 2.48 12.89
CA ILE A 226 -10.26 1.66 11.69
C ILE A 226 -11.30 0.57 11.97
N LEU A 227 -11.90 0.08 10.89
CA LEU A 227 -12.88 -1.01 10.88
C LEU A 227 -12.23 -2.22 10.20
N ILE A 228 -12.23 -3.36 10.88
CA ILE A 228 -11.50 -4.58 10.51
C ILE A 228 -12.44 -5.79 10.45
N PRO A 229 -12.08 -6.87 9.71
CA PRO A 229 -12.93 -8.04 9.59
C PRO A 229 -13.13 -8.77 10.93
N SER A 230 -14.24 -9.49 11.03
CA SER A 230 -14.47 -10.43 12.12
C SER A 230 -13.65 -11.71 11.93
N ARG A 231 -13.61 -12.57 12.95
CA ARG A 231 -12.97 -13.90 12.82
C ARG A 231 -13.76 -14.88 11.95
N GLU A 232 -15.04 -14.61 11.72
CA GLU A 232 -15.92 -15.45 10.89
C GLU A 232 -15.79 -15.14 9.40
N SER A 233 -15.09 -14.05 9.06
CA SER A 233 -14.85 -13.60 7.70
C SER A 233 -14.08 -14.65 6.89
N LYS A 234 -14.42 -14.78 5.61
CA LYS A 234 -13.88 -15.80 4.70
C LYS A 234 -13.38 -15.17 3.42
N PHE A 235 -12.23 -15.66 2.94
CA PHE A 235 -11.67 -15.31 1.65
C PHE A 235 -11.17 -16.60 0.99
N ALA A 236 -12.07 -17.30 0.30
CA ALA A 236 -11.81 -18.63 -0.24
C ALA A 236 -12.55 -18.88 -1.54
N ASN A 237 -12.21 -19.97 -2.23
CA ASN A 237 -13.08 -20.57 -3.24
C ASN A 237 -13.31 -22.06 -2.96
N ASN A 238 -14.46 -22.56 -3.40
CA ASN A 238 -14.79 -23.97 -3.25
C ASN A 238 -14.11 -24.85 -4.32
N ILE A 239 -14.30 -26.17 -4.27
CA ILE A 239 -13.73 -27.11 -5.24
C ILE A 239 -14.19 -26.82 -6.68
N GLY A 240 -15.41 -26.29 -6.85
CA GLY A 240 -15.95 -25.87 -8.14
C GLY A 240 -15.47 -24.50 -8.62
N GLY A 241 -14.60 -23.83 -7.87
CA GLY A 241 -14.04 -22.51 -8.21
C GLY A 241 -14.92 -21.32 -7.83
N ASN A 242 -16.12 -21.54 -7.28
CA ASN A 242 -16.99 -20.44 -6.85
C ASN A 242 -16.41 -19.73 -5.62
N SER A 243 -16.46 -18.40 -5.63
CA SER A 243 -15.97 -17.56 -4.54
C SER A 243 -16.82 -17.69 -3.28
N THR A 244 -16.17 -17.57 -2.14
CA THR A 244 -16.77 -17.43 -0.81
C THR A 244 -15.99 -16.31 -0.11
N VAL A 245 -16.15 -15.10 -0.64
CA VAL A 245 -15.57 -13.87 -0.08
C VAL A 245 -16.67 -13.16 0.69
N ASN A 246 -16.55 -13.17 2.02
CA ASN A 246 -17.42 -12.42 2.91
C ASN A 246 -16.61 -11.88 4.07
N PHE A 247 -16.57 -10.56 4.23
CA PHE A 247 -15.87 -9.94 5.36
C PHE A 247 -16.75 -9.75 6.59
N GLU A 248 -18.03 -10.17 6.54
CA GLU A 248 -19.02 -9.95 7.59
C GLU A 248 -19.12 -8.46 7.96
N THR A 249 -19.86 -8.14 9.02
CA THR A 249 -19.85 -6.80 9.60
C THR A 249 -18.48 -6.49 10.20
N LEU A 250 -17.87 -5.39 9.76
CA LEU A 250 -16.58 -4.94 10.28
C LEU A 250 -16.70 -4.44 11.73
N ASN A 251 -15.67 -4.67 12.53
CA ASN A 251 -15.58 -4.29 13.93
C ASN A 251 -14.52 -3.19 14.13
N PHE A 252 -14.62 -2.40 15.20
CA PHE A 252 -13.55 -1.46 15.55
C PHE A 252 -12.27 -2.20 15.90
N ALA A 253 -11.14 -1.68 15.43
CA ALA A 253 -9.84 -2.17 15.85
C ALA A 253 -9.45 -1.60 17.22
N GLU A 254 -8.61 -2.35 17.92
CA GLU A 254 -7.94 -1.89 19.12
C GLU A 254 -6.67 -1.13 18.71
N PRO A 255 -6.51 0.15 19.12
CA PRO A 255 -5.26 0.86 18.94
C PRO A 255 -4.18 0.25 19.83
N ILE A 256 -2.94 0.23 19.35
CA ILE A 256 -1.80 -0.27 20.12
C ILE A 256 -0.81 0.85 20.41
N SER A 257 -0.09 0.75 21.52
CA SER A 257 0.87 1.76 21.97
C SER A 257 2.26 1.61 21.34
N ASP A 258 2.37 0.94 20.19
CA ASP A 258 3.65 0.76 19.52
C ASP A 258 4.21 2.11 19.04
N PRO A 259 5.52 2.36 19.19
CA PRO A 259 6.13 3.61 18.77
C PRO A 259 5.94 3.79 17.27
N THR A 260 5.18 4.82 16.89
CA THR A 260 4.99 5.13 15.47
C THR A 260 6.25 5.74 14.92
N TYR A 261 6.68 5.25 13.75
CA TYR A 261 7.84 5.83 13.03
C TYR A 261 7.49 7.16 12.36
N ILE A 262 6.20 7.53 12.34
CA ILE A 262 5.63 8.68 11.66
C ILE A 262 4.91 9.54 12.70
N GLU A 263 5.33 10.80 12.79
CA GLU A 263 4.72 11.77 13.72
C GLU A 263 3.24 11.98 13.39
N ASN A 264 2.39 12.09 14.43
CA ASN A 264 0.94 12.23 14.30
C ASN A 264 0.23 11.03 13.66
N PHE A 265 0.85 9.85 13.66
CA PHE A 265 0.18 8.60 13.29
C PHE A 265 -0.13 7.76 14.52
N SER A 266 -1.26 7.07 14.50
CA SER A 266 -1.61 5.99 15.42
C SER A 266 -1.48 4.65 14.71
N THR A 267 -1.05 3.63 15.45
CA THR A 267 -0.97 2.26 14.96
C THR A 267 -2.18 1.45 15.43
N PHE A 268 -2.79 0.72 14.52
CA PHE A 268 -3.86 -0.23 14.80
C PHE A 268 -3.42 -1.64 14.44
N TYR A 269 -3.85 -2.62 15.25
CA TYR A 269 -3.66 -4.03 14.96
C TYR A 269 -4.87 -4.56 14.19
N ALA A 270 -4.65 -5.04 12.97
CA ALA A 270 -5.69 -5.57 12.09
C ALA A 270 -5.48 -7.08 11.85
N PRO A 271 -6.23 -7.96 12.55
CA PRO A 271 -6.23 -9.40 12.27
C PRO A 271 -6.57 -9.66 10.80
N ALA A 272 -5.77 -10.51 10.17
CA ALA A 272 -5.99 -10.94 8.81
C ALA A 272 -6.76 -12.27 8.79
N ILE A 273 -7.43 -12.55 7.67
CA ILE A 273 -8.01 -13.86 7.38
C ILE A 273 -7.17 -14.58 6.34
N ALA A 274 -7.12 -15.91 6.41
CA ALA A 274 -6.36 -16.68 5.45
C ALA A 274 -6.95 -16.52 4.04
N ASN A 275 -6.08 -16.27 3.06
CA ASN A 275 -6.46 -16.27 1.66
C ASN A 275 -6.40 -17.71 1.13
N LEU A 276 -7.55 -18.37 1.16
CA LEU A 276 -7.74 -19.77 0.76
C LEU A 276 -8.32 -19.90 -0.65
N VAL A 277 -8.12 -18.88 -1.49
CA VAL A 277 -8.43 -18.98 -2.92
C VAL A 277 -7.35 -19.85 -3.56
N TYR A 278 -7.74 -20.84 -4.35
CA TYR A 278 -6.81 -21.70 -5.08
C TYR A 278 -7.18 -21.78 -6.55
N ASN A 279 -6.20 -22.05 -7.40
CA ASN A 279 -6.46 -22.35 -8.80
C ASN A 279 -7.30 -23.65 -8.92
N ARG A 280 -8.52 -23.53 -9.47
CA ARG A 280 -9.48 -24.62 -9.68
C ARG A 280 -9.86 -24.83 -11.15
N GLY A 281 -9.22 -24.09 -12.06
CA GLY A 281 -9.57 -24.03 -13.48
C GLY A 281 -8.88 -22.84 -14.13
N PRO A 282 -9.04 -22.62 -15.45
CA PRO A 282 -8.35 -21.54 -16.15
C PRO A 282 -8.85 -20.17 -15.66
N SER A 283 -8.17 -19.61 -14.66
CA SER A 283 -8.28 -18.23 -14.17
C SER A 283 -9.44 -17.86 -13.24
N GLN A 284 -10.27 -18.80 -12.78
CA GLN A 284 -11.37 -18.51 -11.84
C GLN A 284 -10.88 -17.88 -10.53
N ASP A 285 -9.69 -18.26 -10.08
CA ASP A 285 -9.06 -17.71 -8.89
C ASP A 285 -8.55 -16.29 -9.07
N LEU A 286 -8.20 -15.92 -10.30
CA LEU A 286 -7.72 -14.60 -10.66
C LEU A 286 -8.84 -13.56 -10.74
N ASP A 287 -10.11 -13.96 -10.82
CA ASP A 287 -11.23 -13.03 -10.67
C ASP A 287 -11.51 -12.69 -9.20
N ILE A 288 -10.95 -13.48 -8.28
CA ILE A 288 -11.16 -13.34 -6.83
C ILE A 288 -9.96 -12.67 -6.18
N SER A 289 -8.75 -13.16 -6.43
CA SER A 289 -7.51 -12.69 -5.81
C SER A 289 -6.68 -11.84 -6.77
N VAL A 290 -6.02 -10.81 -6.25
CA VAL A 290 -5.02 -10.04 -7.02
C VAL A 290 -3.62 -10.65 -7.00
N ILE A 291 -3.31 -11.48 -6.02
CA ILE A 291 -2.03 -12.20 -5.94
C ILE A 291 -1.99 -13.32 -6.98
N CYS A 292 -0.98 -13.29 -7.86
CA CYS A 292 -0.71 -14.26 -8.90
C CYS A 292 0.40 -15.24 -8.46
N GLY A 293 0.22 -15.94 -7.35
CA GLY A 293 1.17 -16.92 -6.83
C GLY A 293 0.68 -17.53 -5.50
N PRO A 294 1.57 -18.07 -4.66
CA PRO A 294 1.22 -18.57 -3.33
C PRO A 294 0.61 -17.47 -2.45
N ARG A 295 -0.64 -17.66 -2.02
CA ARG A 295 -1.41 -16.66 -1.28
C ARG A 295 -1.22 -16.79 0.23
N GLY A 296 -1.04 -15.66 0.90
CA GLY A 296 -0.94 -15.59 2.35
C GLY A 296 -2.31 -15.32 2.99
N SER A 297 -2.58 -14.04 3.20
CA SER A 297 -3.71 -13.54 3.96
C SER A 297 -4.41 -12.38 3.26
N ALA A 298 -5.62 -12.07 3.69
CA ALA A 298 -6.38 -10.91 3.25
C ALA A 298 -6.91 -10.14 4.47
N VAL A 299 -7.05 -8.82 4.34
CA VAL A 299 -7.69 -7.96 5.34
C VAL A 299 -8.57 -6.94 4.62
N ALA A 300 -9.71 -6.60 5.21
CA ALA A 300 -10.57 -5.53 4.72
C ALA A 300 -10.60 -4.38 5.72
N ILE A 301 -10.41 -3.16 5.26
CA ILE A 301 -10.31 -1.97 6.10
C ILE A 301 -11.32 -0.92 5.65
N ASN A 302 -12.06 -0.36 6.60
CA ASN A 302 -12.72 0.93 6.43
C ASN A 302 -12.29 1.87 7.58
N LEU A 303 -12.61 3.15 7.49
CA LEU A 303 -12.08 4.18 8.39
C LEU A 303 -13.22 4.88 9.15
N LYS A 304 -12.93 5.27 10.38
CA LYS A 304 -13.75 6.19 11.17
C LYS A 304 -12.97 7.48 11.37
N ILE A 305 -13.47 8.57 10.79
CA ILE A 305 -12.83 9.88 10.95
C ILE A 305 -13.29 10.59 12.22
N ASP A 306 -12.59 11.67 12.57
CA ASP A 306 -12.99 12.62 13.62
C ASP A 306 -14.39 13.20 13.33
N PRO A 307 -15.37 13.03 14.24
CA PRO A 307 -16.72 13.58 14.09
C PRO A 307 -16.75 15.10 13.82
N MET A 308 -15.73 15.85 14.22
CA MET A 308 -15.68 17.28 13.93
C MET A 308 -15.52 17.59 12.43
N LEU A 309 -15.07 16.62 11.62
CA LEU A 309 -14.90 16.76 10.17
C LEU A 309 -16.18 16.47 9.38
N THR A 310 -17.25 16.00 10.03
CA THR A 310 -18.45 15.44 9.36
C THR A 310 -19.57 16.45 9.11
N ALA A 311 -19.32 17.76 9.30
CA ALA A 311 -20.33 18.80 9.09
C ALA A 311 -20.89 18.78 7.65
N THR A 312 -22.21 18.97 7.50
CA THR A 312 -22.86 19.17 6.19
C THR A 312 -22.50 20.52 5.60
N SER A 313 -22.82 20.77 4.33
CA SER A 313 -22.58 22.06 3.65
C SER A 313 -23.19 23.27 4.36
N ALA A 314 -24.28 23.07 5.11
CA ALA A 314 -24.94 24.11 5.91
C ALA A 314 -24.35 24.31 7.32
N GLY A 315 -23.44 23.43 7.77
CA GLY A 315 -22.80 23.50 9.08
C GLY A 315 -21.44 24.19 9.05
N ASP A 316 -20.93 24.52 10.24
CA ASP A 316 -19.62 25.14 10.40
C ASP A 316 -18.48 24.20 9.95
N VAL A 317 -17.62 24.71 9.08
CA VAL A 317 -16.47 23.96 8.57
C VAL A 317 -15.39 23.88 9.66
N ASN A 318 -14.85 22.70 9.90
CA ASN A 318 -13.75 22.54 10.82
C ASN A 318 -12.46 23.18 10.28
N TYR A 319 -11.71 23.88 11.14
CA TYR A 319 -10.45 24.53 10.80
C TYR A 319 -9.37 23.58 10.25
N LYS A 320 -9.48 22.27 10.50
CA LYS A 320 -8.57 21.26 9.96
C LYS A 320 -8.56 21.26 8.43
N TYR A 321 -9.69 21.55 7.78
CA TYR A 321 -9.74 21.64 6.31
C TYR A 321 -8.90 22.80 5.77
N SER A 322 -8.93 23.98 6.42
CA SER A 322 -8.12 25.12 6.00
C SER A 322 -6.65 25.00 6.43
N THR A 323 -6.35 24.22 7.48
CA THR A 323 -5.00 24.07 8.02
C THR A 323 -4.19 22.99 7.30
N TYR A 324 -4.83 21.87 6.97
CA TYR A 324 -4.17 20.68 6.44
C TYR A 324 -4.68 20.26 5.07
N GLY A 325 -5.63 20.99 4.50
CA GLY A 325 -6.32 20.63 3.28
C GLY A 325 -6.57 21.83 2.37
N THR A 326 -7.54 21.65 1.48
CA THR A 326 -8.03 22.68 0.57
C THR A 326 -9.53 22.84 0.78
N THR A 327 -10.01 24.08 0.75
CA THR A 327 -11.43 24.39 0.96
C THR A 327 -12.11 24.94 -0.29
N SER A 328 -13.40 24.67 -0.45
CA SER A 328 -14.30 25.29 -1.41
C SER A 328 -13.81 25.21 -2.88
N THR A 329 -13.31 24.05 -3.29
CA THR A 329 -12.75 23.83 -4.64
C THR A 329 -13.66 23.02 -5.55
N LEU A 330 -13.60 23.26 -6.86
CA LEU A 330 -14.30 22.49 -7.88
C LEU A 330 -13.43 21.29 -8.29
N LEU A 331 -13.70 20.11 -7.74
CA LEU A 331 -12.90 18.90 -7.99
C LEU A 331 -13.36 18.05 -9.17
N PHE A 332 -14.62 18.15 -9.57
CA PHE A 332 -15.22 17.23 -10.56
C PHE A 332 -16.04 17.94 -11.66
N GLY A 333 -15.81 19.24 -11.84
CA GLY A 333 -16.53 20.08 -12.77
C GLY A 333 -17.91 20.45 -12.22
N GLY A 334 -18.65 21.25 -12.99
CA GLY A 334 -19.95 21.77 -12.55
C GLY A 334 -19.83 22.84 -11.46
N SER A 335 -20.83 22.92 -10.59
CA SER A 335 -20.92 23.93 -9.52
C SER A 335 -20.63 23.39 -8.14
N ASP A 336 -20.65 22.08 -7.93
CA ASP A 336 -20.47 21.47 -6.62
C ASP A 336 -19.01 21.62 -6.15
N LYS A 337 -18.82 22.32 -5.01
CA LYS A 337 -17.54 22.56 -4.37
C LYS A 337 -17.32 21.61 -3.21
N TYR A 338 -16.06 21.32 -2.93
CA TYR A 338 -15.64 20.38 -1.90
C TYR A 338 -14.49 20.95 -1.07
N ASP A 339 -14.47 20.58 0.21
CA ASP A 339 -13.28 20.66 1.05
C ASP A 339 -12.66 19.28 1.14
N TYR A 340 -11.34 19.19 1.12
CA TYR A 340 -10.65 17.92 1.24
C TYR A 340 -9.33 18.01 1.99
N ILE A 341 -8.94 16.91 2.63
CA ILE A 341 -7.65 16.70 3.26
C ILE A 341 -7.05 15.45 2.65
N ASP A 342 -5.82 15.55 2.17
CA ASP A 342 -5.06 14.41 1.66
C ASP A 342 -4.19 13.82 2.79
N THR A 343 -4.29 12.50 2.95
CA THR A 343 -3.51 11.72 3.90
C THR A 343 -3.20 10.34 3.29
N ALA A 344 -2.51 9.48 4.03
CA ALA A 344 -2.21 8.13 3.58
C ALA A 344 -2.44 7.13 4.70
N LEU A 345 -2.84 5.92 4.33
CA LEU A 345 -2.72 4.74 5.18
C LEU A 345 -1.41 4.05 4.83
N TYR A 346 -0.64 3.68 5.86
CA TYR A 346 0.46 2.75 5.68
C TYR A 346 0.07 1.41 6.29
N ILE A 347 0.33 0.34 5.55
CA ILE A 347 0.00 -1.04 5.92
C ILE A 347 1.30 -1.81 5.93
N GLU A 348 1.52 -2.60 6.99
CA GLU A 348 2.71 -3.44 7.14
C GLU A 348 2.31 -4.84 7.59
N GLY A 349 2.77 -5.86 6.87
CA GLY A 349 2.67 -7.25 7.29
C GLY A 349 3.55 -7.50 8.52
N ILE A 350 2.98 -8.03 9.59
CA ILE A 350 3.72 -8.23 10.85
C ILE A 350 4.84 -9.26 10.69
N THR A 351 4.63 -10.27 9.84
CA THR A 351 5.59 -11.36 9.66
C THR A 351 6.50 -11.08 8.46
N SER A 352 5.91 -10.68 7.34
CA SER A 352 6.63 -10.47 6.08
C SER A 352 7.37 -9.14 6.02
N ALA A 353 7.03 -8.17 6.90
CA ALA A 353 7.44 -6.78 6.81
C ALA A 353 7.07 -6.09 5.47
N ALA A 354 6.23 -6.73 4.65
CA ALA A 354 5.77 -6.16 3.39
C ALA A 354 4.95 -4.90 3.64
N ARG A 355 5.18 -3.85 2.84
CA ARG A 355 4.56 -2.54 3.06
C ARG A 355 3.74 -2.09 1.86
N LEU A 356 2.67 -1.33 2.15
CA LEU A 356 1.82 -0.69 1.16
C LEU A 356 1.38 0.68 1.67
N SER A 357 1.50 1.69 0.81
CA SER A 357 0.98 3.04 1.05
C SER A 357 -0.27 3.26 0.22
N ILE A 358 -1.34 3.73 0.85
CA ILE A 358 -2.63 3.97 0.19
C ILE A 358 -3.02 5.43 0.37
N PRO A 359 -3.00 6.24 -0.70
CA PRO A 359 -3.46 7.62 -0.65
C PRO A 359 -4.97 7.71 -0.38
N ILE A 360 -5.36 8.45 0.65
CA ILE A 360 -6.74 8.71 1.04
C ILE A 360 -7.03 10.20 0.95
N ARG A 361 -8.13 10.56 0.28
CA ARG A 361 -8.71 11.90 0.30
C ARG A 361 -9.96 11.91 1.15
N ILE A 362 -9.86 12.52 2.33
CA ILE A 362 -11.01 12.80 3.20
C ILE A 362 -11.74 13.98 2.59
N ILE A 363 -13.01 13.80 2.22
CA ILE A 363 -13.75 14.78 1.41
C ILE A 363 -15.11 15.13 2.01
N ARG A 364 -15.42 16.43 2.00
CA ARG A 364 -16.67 17.05 2.44
C ARG A 364 -17.25 17.88 1.30
N TYR A 365 -18.55 17.77 1.06
CA TYR A 365 -19.28 18.69 0.19
C TYR A 365 -19.44 20.07 0.86
N ALA A 366 -18.99 21.12 0.18
CA ALA A 366 -18.96 22.49 0.69
C ALA A 366 -20.13 23.37 0.20
N GLY A 367 -20.93 22.88 -0.77
CA GLY A 367 -22.02 23.64 -1.38
C GLY A 367 -21.81 23.89 -2.87
N THR A 368 -22.67 24.71 -3.49
CA THR A 368 -22.54 25.16 -4.88
C THR A 368 -22.02 26.59 -4.96
#